data_AF-A0A7Y3U9M9-F1
#
_entry.id   AF-A0A7Y3U9M9-F1
#
_cell.length_a   1.000
_cell.length_b   1.000
_cell.length_c   1.000
_cell.angle_alpha   90.00
_cell.angle_beta   90.00
_cell.angle_gamma   90.00
#
_symmetry.space_group_name_H-M   'P 1'
#
loop_
_entity.id
_entity.type
_entity.pdbx_description
1 polymer ?
#
loop_
_entity_poly.entity_id
_entity_poly.type
_entity_poly.pdbx_seq_one_letter_code
_entity_poly.pdbx_strand_id
1 'polypeptide(L)'
;MTRHQALHHGVQWMRHGLRLAVIVLMVGIAYLSLYGHYRSARAMDDLTDMTGVQGTALRAVDSLLGDVENPQPILDGFKGTVWSMRVFGFDVTDPLAGAEPIAASRAIHLPLVWSVSVPILMTVILGRVFCSWVCPAGLLFELCDKLRRLLRFAEIQPGEVKFSYRNKYVFLVVGLVIAFVLGVPFFSRIYPPAVTGRLIHALVFPPAPIAGSIVILLVIVFFEVAVSPRWWCRTMCPGGALYGVLGWKRVVRVRLEASRCTGCRDCEPVCPLGLYPVRDSAGIECDNCGRCLPSCPDDALLYSVGLPGRKARHHVKKTTENARHGSSSIAAILLFLVGLGAVLVPVRPAYAHHILGLPHYSYKDNYPQVPTLEYPATSGPYEILMTCYPGIPIPGEAANIAFYIKDKVADQPYDGPPVSVRVLQTATFGQNQEIVPATEISAFDNLYKLSAVFDTDGEYIVELSVQVEGRTEVIPFRMIAGDPSATPSILAAIGGGMIVFLVAVRAVKIKRERHRLHSVAHGDAHLEPSV
;
A
#
# COMPACT_ATOMS: atom_id res chain seq x y z
N MET A 1 34.50 2.53 -23.67
CA MET A 1 33.94 2.50 -22.30
C MET A 1 35.09 2.61 -21.33
N THR A 2 35.11 3.63 -20.46
CA THR A 2 36.14 3.76 -19.41
C THR A 2 35.90 2.75 -18.27
N ARG A 3 36.92 2.43 -17.46
CA ARG A 3 36.77 1.54 -16.28
C ARG A 3 35.70 2.05 -15.30
N HIS A 4 35.53 3.37 -15.19
CA HIS A 4 34.49 4.01 -14.38
C HIS A 4 33.08 3.79 -14.96
N GLN A 5 32.91 3.94 -16.28
CA GLN A 5 31.63 3.66 -16.94
C GLN A 5 31.19 2.20 -16.73
N ALA A 6 32.11 1.23 -16.83
CA ALA A 6 31.80 -0.19 -16.57
C ALA A 6 31.31 -0.43 -15.13
N LEU A 7 31.97 0.17 -14.13
CA LEU A 7 31.54 0.11 -12.73
C LEU A 7 30.14 0.72 -12.53
N HIS A 8 29.88 1.88 -13.15
CA HIS A 8 28.59 2.56 -13.04
C HIS A 8 27.45 1.80 -13.71
N HIS A 9 27.72 1.11 -14.82
CA HIS A 9 26.76 0.17 -15.43
C HIS A 9 26.47 -1.02 -14.50
N GLY A 10 27.49 -1.58 -13.85
CA GLY A 10 27.32 -2.64 -12.85
C GLY A 10 26.40 -2.24 -11.69
N VAL A 11 26.51 -1.00 -11.19
CA VAL A 11 25.62 -0.44 -10.15
C VAL A 11 24.16 -0.42 -10.61
N GLN A 12 23.90 -0.07 -11.88
CA GLN A 12 22.52 -0.09 -12.40
C GLN A 12 21.97 -1.51 -12.46
N TRP A 13 22.76 -2.48 -12.95
CA TRP A 13 22.37 -3.89 -12.96
C TRP A 13 22.05 -4.41 -11.57
N MET A 14 22.89 -4.10 -10.58
CA MET A 14 22.67 -4.46 -9.18
C MET A 14 21.37 -3.85 -8.63
N ARG A 15 21.08 -2.58 -8.96
CA ARG A 15 19.81 -1.93 -8.57
C ARG A 15 18.59 -2.60 -9.20
N HIS A 16 18.66 -3.01 -10.46
CA HIS A 16 17.57 -3.73 -11.12
C HIS A 16 17.39 -5.14 -10.55
N GLY A 17 18.50 -5.88 -10.36
CA GLY A 17 18.51 -7.20 -9.74
C GLY A 17 17.93 -7.18 -8.33
N LEU A 18 18.31 -6.20 -7.50
CA LEU A 18 17.79 -6.07 -6.14
C LEU A 18 16.29 -5.82 -6.11
N ARG A 19 15.76 -4.93 -6.97
CA ARG A 19 14.30 -4.69 -7.03
C ARG A 19 13.51 -5.89 -7.51
N LEU A 20 14.05 -6.64 -8.48
CA LEU A 20 13.46 -7.91 -8.90
C LEU A 20 13.47 -8.92 -7.75
N ALA A 21 14.60 -9.05 -7.04
CA ALA A 21 14.71 -9.91 -5.88
C ALA A 21 13.71 -9.53 -4.77
N VAL A 22 13.47 -8.24 -4.52
CA VAL A 22 12.44 -7.78 -3.57
C VAL A 22 11.04 -8.20 -4.01
N ILE A 23 10.69 -8.06 -5.29
CA ILE A 23 9.37 -8.49 -5.80
C ILE A 23 9.22 -10.02 -5.67
N VAL A 24 10.25 -10.77 -6.04
CA VAL A 24 10.27 -12.24 -5.89
C VAL A 24 10.12 -12.63 -4.42
N LEU A 25 10.83 -11.95 -3.51
CA LEU A 25 10.70 -12.15 -2.07
C LEU A 25 9.28 -11.86 -1.58
N MET A 26 8.65 -10.78 -2.04
CA MET A 26 7.27 -10.45 -1.65
C MET A 26 6.28 -11.54 -2.09
N VAL A 27 6.42 -12.03 -3.32
CA VAL A 27 5.61 -13.15 -3.83
C VAL A 27 5.89 -14.42 -3.02
N GLY A 28 7.16 -14.72 -2.75
CA GLY A 28 7.59 -15.84 -1.92
C GLY A 28 7.02 -15.79 -0.51
N ILE A 29 7.06 -14.64 0.16
CA ILE A 29 6.45 -14.44 1.49
C ILE A 29 4.94 -14.65 1.44
N ALA A 30 4.26 -14.18 0.39
CA ALA A 30 2.82 -14.42 0.24
C ALA A 30 2.50 -15.91 0.10
N TYR A 31 3.26 -16.65 -0.72
CA TYR A 31 3.09 -18.10 -0.86
C TYR A 31 3.52 -18.89 0.38
N LEU A 32 4.56 -18.47 1.10
CA LEU A 32 4.96 -19.05 2.39
C LEU A 32 3.85 -18.84 3.43
N SER A 33 3.26 -17.64 3.47
CA SER A 33 2.12 -17.37 4.33
C SER A 33 0.95 -18.28 3.98
N LEU A 34 0.62 -18.41 2.68
CA LEU A 34 -0.44 -19.30 2.21
C LEU A 34 -0.17 -20.77 2.57
N TYR A 35 1.05 -21.26 2.33
CA TYR A 35 1.48 -22.61 2.72
C TYR A 35 1.36 -22.83 4.23
N GLY A 36 1.79 -21.85 5.03
CA GLY A 36 1.64 -21.89 6.48
C GLY A 36 0.19 -22.01 6.91
N HIS A 37 -0.72 -21.29 6.24
CA HIS A 37 -2.16 -21.44 6.46
C HIS A 37 -2.63 -22.87 6.14
N TYR A 38 -2.32 -23.41 4.95
CA TYR A 38 -2.71 -24.78 4.58
C TYR A 38 -2.15 -25.84 5.55
N ARG A 39 -0.89 -25.72 5.95
CA ARG A 39 -0.25 -26.65 6.89
C ARG A 39 -0.85 -26.56 8.29
N SER A 40 -1.08 -25.34 8.79
CA SER A 40 -1.72 -25.13 10.09
C SER A 40 -3.16 -25.67 10.12
N ALA A 41 -3.85 -25.64 8.98
CA ALA A 41 -5.20 -26.17 8.83
C ALA A 41 -5.26 -27.70 8.60
N ARG A 42 -4.12 -28.42 8.59
CA ARG A 42 -4.00 -29.83 8.14
C ARG A 42 -4.60 -30.10 6.75
N ALA A 43 -4.77 -29.07 5.92
CA ALA A 43 -5.33 -29.17 4.58
C ALA A 43 -4.32 -29.68 3.53
N MET A 44 -3.19 -30.25 3.97
CA MET A 44 -2.11 -30.76 3.11
C MET A 44 -2.06 -32.27 2.98
N ASP A 45 -2.98 -33.01 3.61
CA ASP A 45 -3.07 -34.46 3.41
C ASP A 45 -3.33 -34.83 1.94
N ASP A 46 -3.82 -33.90 1.11
CA ASP A 46 -3.90 -34.10 -0.34
C ASP A 46 -3.70 -32.82 -1.19
N LEU A 47 -2.44 -32.42 -1.41
CA LEU A 47 -2.07 -31.35 -2.38
C LEU A 47 -2.30 -31.76 -3.84
N THR A 48 -2.68 -33.02 -4.12
CA THR A 48 -2.83 -33.53 -5.49
C THR A 48 -4.05 -32.95 -6.20
N ASP A 49 -5.10 -32.60 -5.46
CA ASP A 49 -6.33 -32.01 -5.99
C ASP A 49 -6.23 -30.50 -6.30
N MET A 50 -5.22 -29.81 -5.77
CA MET A 50 -5.00 -28.39 -6.09
C MET A 50 -4.43 -28.23 -7.50
N THR A 51 -5.26 -27.78 -8.43
CA THR A 51 -4.88 -27.51 -9.82
C THR A 51 -4.44 -26.06 -10.04
N GLY A 52 -3.79 -25.79 -11.17
CA GLY A 52 -3.36 -24.45 -11.56
C GLY A 52 -2.06 -23.95 -10.91
N VAL A 53 -1.79 -22.65 -11.10
CA VAL A 53 -0.53 -21.99 -10.69
C VAL A 53 -0.33 -22.04 -9.18
N GLN A 54 -1.40 -21.87 -8.40
CA GLN A 54 -1.35 -21.90 -6.93
C GLN A 54 -1.00 -23.29 -6.40
N GLY A 55 -1.67 -24.35 -6.88
CA GLY A 55 -1.35 -25.73 -6.47
C GLY A 55 0.08 -26.14 -6.85
N THR A 56 0.56 -25.70 -8.02
CA THR A 56 1.94 -25.97 -8.46
C THR A 56 2.96 -25.25 -7.56
N ALA A 57 2.71 -24.00 -7.20
CA ALA A 57 3.54 -23.24 -6.28
C ALA A 57 3.56 -23.86 -4.87
N LEU A 58 2.39 -24.26 -4.35
CA LEU A 58 2.29 -24.91 -3.03
C LEU A 58 3.01 -26.25 -2.98
N ARG A 59 2.89 -27.10 -4.03
CA ARG A 59 3.68 -28.34 -4.14
C ARG A 59 5.18 -28.09 -4.21
N ALA A 60 5.61 -27.02 -4.89
CA ALA A 60 7.02 -26.65 -4.89
C ALA A 60 7.49 -26.24 -3.48
N VAL A 61 6.71 -25.43 -2.76
CA VAL A 61 7.01 -25.08 -1.35
C VAL A 61 7.02 -26.33 -0.46
N ASP A 62 6.07 -27.25 -0.66
CA ASP A 62 5.98 -28.51 0.09
C ASP A 62 7.16 -29.44 -0.19
N SER A 63 7.60 -29.57 -1.44
CA SER A 63 8.82 -30.33 -1.77
C SER A 63 10.10 -29.77 -1.12
N LEU A 64 10.09 -28.49 -0.71
CA LEU A 64 11.21 -27.83 -0.04
C LEU A 64 11.12 -27.90 1.50
N LEU A 65 9.91 -27.88 2.06
CA LEU A 65 9.65 -27.76 3.51
C LEU A 65 8.91 -28.97 4.12
N GLY A 66 8.51 -29.94 3.32
CA GLY A 66 7.70 -31.09 3.72
C GLY A 66 8.42 -32.02 4.70
N ASP A 67 9.72 -32.24 4.49
CA ASP A 67 10.58 -33.07 5.35
C ASP A 67 10.89 -32.42 6.72
N VAL A 68 10.57 -31.13 6.88
CA VAL A 68 10.78 -30.43 8.17
C VAL A 68 9.62 -30.77 9.09
N GLU A 69 9.90 -31.48 10.19
CA GLU A 69 8.89 -31.95 11.15
C GLU A 69 8.03 -30.79 11.72
N ASN A 70 8.65 -29.61 11.96
CA ASN A 70 7.95 -28.38 12.33
C ASN A 70 8.50 -27.16 11.56
N PRO A 71 7.84 -26.69 10.48
CA PRO A 71 8.29 -25.53 9.72
C PRO A 71 7.79 -24.19 10.29
N GLN A 72 6.96 -24.19 11.34
CA GLN A 72 6.41 -22.95 11.90
C GLN A 72 7.48 -21.91 12.24
N PRO A 73 8.65 -22.28 12.81
CA PRO A 73 9.73 -21.31 13.03
C PRO A 73 10.24 -20.66 11.74
N ILE A 74 10.28 -21.41 10.63
CA ILE A 74 10.69 -20.90 9.31
C ILE A 74 9.62 -19.94 8.78
N LEU A 75 8.35 -20.34 8.87
CA LEU A 75 7.21 -19.55 8.40
C LEU A 75 7.02 -18.26 9.22
N ASP A 76 7.23 -18.33 10.53
CA ASP A 76 7.23 -17.19 11.45
C ASP A 76 8.41 -16.26 11.19
N GLY A 77 9.52 -16.79 10.66
CA GLY A 77 10.70 -16.03 10.26
C GLY A 77 10.46 -15.11 9.06
N PHE A 78 9.44 -15.37 8.23
CA PHE A 78 9.16 -14.65 6.98
C PHE A 78 7.68 -14.28 6.84
N LYS A 79 7.31 -13.08 7.30
CA LYS A 79 5.92 -12.58 7.27
C LYS A 79 5.84 -11.13 6.81
N GLY A 80 4.66 -10.73 6.32
CA GLY A 80 4.33 -9.35 6.02
C GLY A 80 4.61 -8.90 4.59
N THR A 81 4.94 -7.62 4.42
CA THR A 81 5.16 -6.95 3.12
C THR A 81 6.32 -5.94 3.23
N VAL A 82 6.75 -5.34 2.11
CA VAL A 82 7.77 -4.26 2.13
C VAL A 82 7.39 -3.03 2.97
N TRP A 83 6.12 -2.91 3.38
CA TRP A 83 5.65 -1.85 4.30
C TRP A 83 5.97 -2.20 5.76
N SER A 84 5.84 -3.48 6.12
CA SER A 84 6.25 -4.04 7.40
C SER A 84 6.44 -5.54 7.24
N MET A 85 7.66 -6.03 7.47
CA MET A 85 8.02 -7.43 7.30
C MET A 85 8.82 -7.95 8.48
N ARG A 86 8.70 -9.25 8.72
CA ARG A 86 9.58 -10.03 9.59
C ARG A 86 10.52 -10.84 8.72
N VAL A 87 11.82 -10.72 8.96
CA VAL A 87 12.86 -11.46 8.23
C VAL A 87 13.84 -12.04 9.25
N PHE A 88 13.95 -13.37 9.31
CA PHE A 88 14.76 -14.09 10.30
C PHE A 88 14.47 -13.68 11.75
N GLY A 89 13.20 -13.41 12.08
CA GLY A 89 12.78 -12.98 13.42
C GLY A 89 12.98 -11.50 13.73
N PHE A 90 13.59 -10.73 12.82
CA PHE A 90 13.70 -9.27 12.96
C PHE A 90 12.55 -8.57 12.27
N ASP A 91 11.85 -7.73 13.01
CA ASP A 91 10.81 -6.86 12.47
C ASP A 91 11.43 -5.61 11.83
N VAL A 92 11.08 -5.36 10.58
CA VAL A 92 11.53 -4.21 9.80
C VAL A 92 10.30 -3.50 9.25
N THR A 93 10.10 -2.26 9.69
CA THR A 93 8.92 -1.47 9.33
C THR A 93 9.33 -0.16 8.66
N ASP A 94 8.71 0.16 7.52
CA ASP A 94 8.92 1.42 6.82
C ASP A 94 8.67 2.61 7.78
N PRO A 95 9.48 3.68 7.76
CA PRO A 95 9.30 4.81 8.69
C PRO A 95 7.92 5.46 8.61
N LEU A 96 7.28 5.49 7.43
CA LEU A 96 5.92 5.99 7.29
C LEU A 96 4.90 4.99 7.86
N ALA A 97 5.14 3.68 7.69
CA ALA A 97 4.37 2.61 8.33
C ALA A 97 4.48 2.61 9.86
N GLY A 98 5.54 3.18 10.42
CA GLY A 98 5.68 3.43 11.86
C GLY A 98 5.02 4.73 12.31
N ALA A 99 5.29 5.84 11.61
CA ALA A 99 4.81 7.16 11.99
C ALA A 99 3.28 7.28 11.93
N GLU A 100 2.65 6.65 10.95
CA GLU A 100 1.21 6.75 10.73
C GLU A 100 0.38 6.05 11.83
N PRO A 101 0.62 4.78 12.20
CA PRO A 101 -0.10 4.14 13.30
C PRO A 101 0.10 4.84 14.63
N ILE A 102 1.31 5.38 14.91
CA ILE A 102 1.56 6.18 16.12
C ILE A 102 0.69 7.44 16.11
N ALA A 103 0.59 8.12 14.97
CA ALA A 103 -0.29 9.27 14.82
C ALA A 103 -1.76 8.88 15.02
N ALA A 104 -2.21 7.78 14.42
CA ALA A 104 -3.59 7.31 14.49
C ALA A 104 -4.01 6.82 15.89
N SER A 105 -3.16 6.04 16.56
CA SER A 105 -3.43 5.50 17.90
C SER A 105 -3.20 6.51 19.01
N ARG A 106 -2.40 7.56 18.75
CA ARG A 106 -1.92 8.53 19.76
C ARG A 106 -1.11 7.86 20.87
N ALA A 107 -0.56 6.67 20.59
CA ALA A 107 0.20 5.85 21.50
C ALA A 107 1.48 5.34 20.83
N ILE A 108 2.56 5.27 21.60
CA ILE A 108 3.85 4.74 21.14
C ILE A 108 3.96 3.29 21.61
N HIS A 109 3.99 2.37 20.65
CA HIS A 109 4.24 0.95 20.91
C HIS A 109 5.73 0.66 20.77
N LEU A 110 6.38 0.21 21.85
CA LEU A 110 7.83 -0.10 21.87
C LEU A 110 8.28 -1.07 20.75
N PRO A 111 7.55 -2.16 20.43
CA PRO A 111 7.95 -3.05 19.34
C PRO A 111 8.04 -2.34 17.99
N LEU A 112 7.14 -1.37 17.74
CA LEU A 112 7.12 -0.59 16.50
C LEU A 112 8.30 0.40 16.42
N VAL A 113 8.74 0.95 17.56
CA VAL A 113 9.93 1.80 17.61
C VAL A 113 11.17 1.00 17.24
N TRP A 114 11.29 -0.22 17.75
CA TRP A 114 12.39 -1.12 17.43
C TRP A 114 12.39 -1.48 15.93
N SER A 115 11.24 -1.83 15.37
CA SER A 115 11.16 -2.26 13.97
C SER A 115 11.48 -1.16 12.95
N VAL A 116 11.24 0.10 13.30
CA VAL A 116 11.52 1.26 12.43
C VAL A 116 12.97 1.77 12.58
N SER A 117 13.64 1.42 13.68
CA SER A 117 14.99 1.92 13.99
C SER A 117 16.03 1.59 12.91
N VAL A 118 16.01 0.37 12.37
CA VAL A 118 16.95 -0.10 11.35
C VAL A 118 16.74 0.67 10.02
N PRO A 119 15.51 0.78 9.46
CA PRO A 119 15.25 1.63 8.30
C PRO A 119 15.62 3.11 8.50
N ILE A 120 15.37 3.67 9.69
CA ILE A 120 15.78 5.05 10.00
C ILE A 120 17.30 5.17 9.95
N LEU A 121 18.03 4.28 10.61
CA LEU A 121 19.50 4.30 10.60
C LEU A 121 20.05 4.20 9.18
N MET A 122 19.51 3.26 8.38
CA MET A 122 19.86 3.13 6.97
C MET A 122 19.55 4.41 6.18
N THR A 123 18.44 5.07 6.46
CA THR A 123 18.06 6.33 5.82
C THR A 123 18.98 7.49 6.22
N VAL A 124 19.41 7.54 7.48
CA VAL A 124 20.37 8.56 7.95
C VAL A 124 21.74 8.36 7.30
N ILE A 125 22.16 7.12 7.00
CA ILE A 125 23.45 6.84 6.36
C ILE A 125 23.35 7.02 4.83
N LEU A 126 22.36 6.39 4.21
CA LEU A 126 22.24 6.24 2.76
C LEU A 126 21.26 7.24 2.12
N GLY A 127 20.49 7.98 2.91
CA GLY A 127 19.43 8.85 2.41
C GLY A 127 18.22 8.09 1.90
N ARG A 128 17.64 8.60 0.81
CA ARG A 128 16.44 8.05 0.18
C ARG A 128 16.70 6.83 -0.72
N VAL A 129 17.72 6.03 -0.40
CA VAL A 129 18.14 4.85 -1.19
C VAL A 129 16.99 3.84 -1.33
N PHE A 130 16.15 3.69 -0.32
CA PHE A 130 14.97 2.82 -0.38
C PHE A 130 14.12 3.08 -1.63
N CYS A 131 13.89 4.34 -2.00
CA CYS A 131 13.03 4.72 -3.12
C CYS A 131 13.52 4.20 -4.48
N SER A 132 14.83 4.01 -4.66
CA SER A 132 15.41 3.59 -5.94
C SER A 132 15.94 2.15 -5.96
N TRP A 133 16.27 1.59 -4.79
CA TRP A 133 16.89 0.28 -4.66
C TRP A 133 15.96 -0.83 -4.14
N VAL A 134 14.96 -0.49 -3.31
CA VAL A 134 14.12 -1.49 -2.61
C VAL A 134 12.65 -1.36 -2.98
N CYS A 135 12.15 -0.13 -3.12
CA CYS A 135 10.74 0.17 -3.41
C CYS A 135 10.23 -0.60 -4.66
N PRO A 136 9.24 -1.50 -4.53
CA PRO A 136 8.73 -2.31 -5.64
C PRO A 136 8.00 -1.45 -6.68
N ALA A 137 7.34 -0.37 -6.24
CA ALA A 137 6.72 0.60 -7.14
C ALA A 137 7.74 1.34 -8.03
N GLY A 138 9.02 1.35 -7.67
CA GLY A 138 10.07 1.90 -8.52
C GLY A 138 10.19 1.20 -9.88
N LEU A 139 9.96 -0.12 -9.93
CA LEU A 139 9.94 -0.87 -11.19
C LEU A 139 8.70 -0.51 -12.03
N LEU A 140 7.54 -0.38 -11.38
CA LEU A 140 6.30 0.06 -12.03
C LEU A 140 6.47 1.43 -12.70
N PHE A 141 7.06 2.40 -12.01
CA PHE A 141 7.26 3.74 -12.58
C PHE A 141 8.32 3.75 -13.71
N GLU A 142 9.31 2.87 -13.68
CA GLU A 142 10.21 2.67 -14.82
C GLU A 142 9.50 2.06 -16.03
N LEU A 143 8.53 1.19 -15.82
CA LEU A 143 7.68 0.66 -16.87
C LEU A 143 6.75 1.75 -17.44
N CYS A 144 6.19 2.63 -16.58
CA CYS A 144 5.47 3.82 -17.03
C CYS A 144 6.37 4.74 -17.88
N ASP A 145 7.63 4.96 -17.47
CA ASP A 145 8.60 5.74 -18.25
C ASP A 145 8.85 5.12 -19.63
N LYS A 146 8.94 3.78 -19.73
CA LYS A 146 9.06 3.04 -21.01
C LYS A 146 7.79 3.18 -21.86
N LEU A 147 6.62 3.02 -21.25
CA LEU A 147 5.33 3.15 -21.93
C LEU A 147 5.16 4.56 -22.50
N ARG A 148 5.54 5.61 -21.77
CA ARG A 148 5.54 6.99 -22.29
C ARG A 148 6.43 7.16 -23.51
N ARG A 149 7.59 6.51 -23.56
CA ARG A 149 8.46 6.53 -24.76
C ARG A 149 7.81 5.81 -25.93
N LEU A 150 7.15 4.68 -25.69
CA LEU A 150 6.39 3.96 -26.71
C LEU A 150 5.22 4.79 -27.25
N LEU A 151 4.48 5.48 -26.38
CA LEU A 151 3.41 6.40 -26.78
C LEU A 151 3.93 7.54 -27.66
N ARG A 152 5.11 8.10 -27.35
CA ARG A 152 5.76 9.12 -28.18
C ARG A 152 6.19 8.57 -29.55
N PHE A 153 6.66 7.33 -29.59
CA PHE A 153 6.96 6.64 -30.84
C PHE A 153 5.70 6.44 -31.69
N ALA A 154 4.55 6.22 -31.06
CA ALA A 154 3.23 6.20 -31.70
C ALA A 154 2.61 7.60 -31.90
N GLU A 155 3.40 8.67 -31.88
CA GLU A 155 2.98 10.07 -32.06
C GLU A 155 1.96 10.61 -31.02
N ILE A 156 1.68 9.86 -29.97
CA ILE A 156 0.86 10.31 -28.84
C ILE A 156 1.77 11.06 -27.86
N GLN A 157 1.63 12.38 -27.77
CA GLN A 157 2.43 13.22 -26.87
C GLN A 157 1.85 13.24 -25.44
N PRO A 158 2.45 12.54 -24.46
CA PRO A 158 1.96 12.53 -23.08
C PRO A 158 2.33 13.84 -22.38
N GLY A 159 1.49 14.32 -21.47
CA GLY A 159 1.66 15.61 -20.80
C GLY A 159 2.95 15.76 -20.00
N GLU A 160 3.48 16.97 -19.91
CA GLU A 160 4.72 17.30 -19.19
C GLU A 160 4.49 18.37 -18.13
N VAL A 161 3.42 18.22 -17.36
CA VAL A 161 3.09 19.21 -16.32
C VAL A 161 4.14 19.16 -15.21
N LYS A 162 4.81 20.28 -14.96
CA LYS A 162 5.78 20.42 -13.85
C LYS A 162 5.03 20.79 -12.56
N PHE A 163 5.23 20.00 -11.52
CA PHE A 163 4.70 20.25 -10.18
C PHE A 163 5.85 20.51 -9.20
N SER A 164 5.54 21.20 -8.10
CA SER A 164 6.54 21.48 -7.06
C SER A 164 6.82 20.25 -6.21
N TYR A 165 8.09 20.01 -5.90
CA TYR A 165 8.51 18.98 -4.93
C TYR A 165 8.00 19.27 -3.50
N ARG A 166 7.53 20.48 -3.21
CA ARG A 166 6.97 20.85 -1.90
C ARG A 166 5.66 20.13 -1.59
N ASN A 167 4.92 19.71 -2.62
CA ASN A 167 3.60 19.13 -2.49
C ASN A 167 3.60 17.85 -1.64
N LYS A 168 4.62 16.99 -1.75
CA LYS A 168 4.71 15.76 -0.95
C LYS A 168 4.95 16.01 0.54
N TYR A 169 5.58 17.13 0.90
CA TYR A 169 5.78 17.51 2.29
C TYR A 169 4.47 18.02 2.89
N VAL A 170 3.73 18.83 2.13
CA VAL A 170 2.37 19.23 2.51
C VAL A 170 1.48 17.99 2.64
N PHE A 171 1.56 17.06 1.67
CA PHE A 171 0.77 15.83 1.68
C PHE A 171 1.11 14.92 2.86
N LEU A 172 2.40 14.79 3.21
CA LEU A 172 2.84 14.07 4.41
C LEU A 172 2.23 14.66 5.68
N VAL A 173 2.36 15.98 5.89
CA VAL A 173 1.84 16.65 7.09
C VAL A 173 0.32 16.54 7.18
N VAL A 174 -0.38 16.85 6.08
CA VAL A 174 -1.85 16.78 6.04
C VAL A 174 -2.33 15.36 6.29
N GLY A 175 -1.72 14.34 5.68
CA GLY A 175 -2.14 12.96 5.89
C GLY A 175 -1.84 12.45 7.31
N LEU A 176 -0.73 12.86 7.95
CA LEU A 176 -0.49 12.55 9.37
C LEU A 176 -1.49 13.24 10.29
N VAL A 177 -1.89 14.49 10.00
CA VAL A 177 -2.94 15.19 10.73
C VAL A 177 -4.29 14.48 10.56
N ILE A 178 -4.64 14.06 9.34
CA ILE A 178 -5.86 13.27 9.08
C ILE A 178 -5.83 11.96 9.88
N ALA A 179 -4.70 11.25 9.88
CA ALA A 179 -4.53 10.02 10.65
C ALA A 179 -4.73 10.28 12.14
N PHE A 180 -4.13 11.36 12.67
CA PHE A 180 -4.28 11.76 14.08
C PHE A 180 -5.71 12.17 14.45
N VAL A 181 -6.44 12.86 13.57
CA VAL A 181 -7.81 13.32 13.87
C VAL A 181 -8.80 12.17 13.76
N LEU A 182 -8.75 11.41 12.66
CA LEU A 182 -9.71 10.36 12.36
C LEU A 182 -9.37 9.00 13.01
N GLY A 183 -8.16 8.83 13.54
CA GLY A 183 -7.71 7.57 14.14
C GLY A 183 -7.54 6.44 13.13
N VAL A 184 -7.37 6.75 11.83
CA VAL A 184 -7.23 5.75 10.77
C VAL A 184 -5.92 5.92 9.98
N PRO A 185 -5.22 4.83 9.65
CA PRO A 185 -4.00 4.90 8.85
C PRO A 185 -4.33 5.17 7.37
N PHE A 186 -4.24 6.44 6.97
CA PHE A 186 -4.57 6.98 5.65
C PHE A 186 -3.61 6.54 4.53
N PHE A 187 -2.31 6.71 4.70
CA PHE A 187 -1.25 6.41 3.73
C PHE A 187 -1.16 4.93 3.41
N SER A 188 -1.45 4.04 4.37
CA SER A 188 -1.53 2.60 4.12
C SER A 188 -2.40 2.25 2.90
N ARG A 189 -3.43 3.05 2.60
CA ARG A 189 -4.37 2.81 1.49
C ARG A 189 -3.86 3.31 0.15
N ILE A 190 -3.05 4.37 0.13
CA ILE A 190 -2.67 5.09 -1.09
C ILE A 190 -1.19 5.00 -1.45
N TYR A 191 -0.35 4.62 -0.50
CA TYR A 191 1.10 4.60 -0.69
C TYR A 191 1.51 3.40 -1.56
N PRO A 192 2.15 3.59 -2.73
CA PRO A 192 2.34 2.53 -3.71
C PRO A 192 3.04 1.29 -3.17
N PRO A 193 4.13 1.36 -2.38
CA PRO A 193 4.72 0.17 -1.76
C PRO A 193 3.73 -0.64 -0.90
N ALA A 194 2.87 0.04 -0.13
CA ALA A 194 1.84 -0.62 0.67
C ALA A 194 0.74 -1.23 -0.22
N VAL A 195 0.28 -0.49 -1.23
CA VAL A 195 -0.73 -0.94 -2.20
C VAL A 195 -0.23 -2.14 -3.01
N THR A 196 1.00 -2.09 -3.51
CA THR A 196 1.63 -3.20 -4.25
C THR A 196 1.80 -4.43 -3.35
N GLY A 197 2.23 -4.26 -2.10
CA GLY A 197 2.31 -5.36 -1.15
C GLY A 197 0.95 -6.02 -0.89
N ARG A 198 -0.09 -5.22 -0.65
CA ARG A 198 -1.45 -5.71 -0.46
C ARG A 198 -1.97 -6.43 -1.71
N LEU A 199 -1.72 -5.89 -2.89
CA LEU A 199 -2.17 -6.50 -4.15
C LEU A 199 -1.49 -7.85 -4.40
N ILE A 200 -0.18 -7.97 -4.15
CA ILE A 200 0.54 -9.25 -4.28
C ILE A 200 -0.06 -10.29 -3.35
N HIS A 201 -0.29 -9.94 -2.07
CA HIS A 201 -0.95 -10.85 -1.13
C HIS A 201 -2.37 -11.21 -1.58
N ALA A 202 -3.18 -10.23 -1.98
CA ALA A 202 -4.56 -10.47 -2.40
C ALA A 202 -4.67 -11.34 -3.67
N LEU A 203 -3.67 -11.31 -4.57
CA LEU A 203 -3.60 -12.22 -5.72
C LEU A 203 -3.25 -13.66 -5.33
N VAL A 204 -2.55 -13.85 -4.21
CA VAL A 204 -2.15 -15.17 -3.70
C VAL A 204 -3.25 -15.80 -2.83
N PHE A 205 -4.11 -14.98 -2.20
CA PHE A 205 -5.21 -15.42 -1.32
C PHE A 205 -6.60 -15.13 -1.92
N PRO A 206 -7.18 -15.98 -2.80
CA PRO A 206 -8.57 -15.84 -3.24
C PRO A 206 -9.56 -16.24 -2.14
N PRO A 207 -10.68 -15.54 -1.92
CA PRO A 207 -11.21 -14.39 -2.65
C PRO A 207 -10.92 -13.05 -1.92
N ALA A 208 -9.65 -12.66 -1.75
CA ALA A 208 -9.34 -11.38 -1.12
C ALA A 208 -9.84 -10.18 -1.96
N PRO A 209 -10.41 -9.13 -1.32
CA PRO A 209 -10.91 -7.97 -2.01
C PRO A 209 -9.77 -7.15 -2.65
N ILE A 210 -9.63 -7.25 -3.97
CA ILE A 210 -8.58 -6.57 -4.77
C ILE A 210 -9.00 -5.17 -5.27
N ALA A 211 -10.31 -4.89 -5.32
CA ALA A 211 -10.86 -3.75 -6.07
C ALA A 211 -10.22 -2.41 -5.68
N GLY A 212 -10.23 -2.03 -4.39
CA GLY A 212 -9.71 -0.73 -3.95
C GLY A 212 -8.22 -0.52 -4.26
N SER A 213 -7.39 -1.56 -4.12
CA SER A 213 -5.94 -1.45 -4.36
C SER A 213 -5.62 -1.30 -5.85
N ILE A 214 -6.33 -2.02 -6.72
CA ILE A 214 -6.18 -1.92 -8.18
C ILE A 214 -6.56 -0.53 -8.65
N VAL A 215 -7.68 0.01 -8.18
CA VAL A 215 -8.16 1.34 -8.58
C VAL A 215 -7.13 2.42 -8.28
N ILE A 216 -6.61 2.43 -7.06
CA ILE A 216 -5.58 3.40 -6.65
C ILE A 216 -4.33 3.27 -7.52
N LEU A 217 -3.89 2.04 -7.78
CA LEU A 217 -2.72 1.80 -8.63
C LEU A 217 -2.95 2.28 -10.06
N LEU A 218 -4.12 2.01 -10.64
CA LEU A 218 -4.50 2.45 -11.99
C LEU A 218 -4.55 3.98 -12.09
N VAL A 219 -5.11 4.67 -11.08
CA VAL A 219 -5.10 6.13 -11.01
C VAL A 219 -3.65 6.64 -11.00
N ILE A 220 -2.79 6.09 -10.16
CA ILE A 220 -1.38 6.50 -10.10
C ILE A 220 -0.69 6.26 -11.46
N VAL A 221 -0.86 5.08 -12.06
CA VAL A 221 -0.29 4.74 -13.37
C VAL A 221 -0.80 5.69 -14.45
N PHE A 222 -2.09 6.02 -14.44
CA PHE A 222 -2.67 6.98 -15.37
C PHE A 222 -2.01 8.36 -15.24
N PHE A 223 -1.83 8.89 -14.03
CA PHE A 223 -1.15 10.18 -13.83
C PHE A 223 0.32 10.12 -14.25
N GLU A 224 1.01 9.03 -13.94
CA GLU A 224 2.41 8.78 -14.34
C GLU A 224 2.56 8.76 -15.85
N VAL A 225 1.65 8.12 -16.59
CA VAL A 225 1.71 7.99 -18.05
C VAL A 225 1.19 9.23 -18.77
N ALA A 226 0.03 9.76 -18.38
CA ALA A 226 -0.67 10.81 -19.11
C ALA A 226 -0.27 12.23 -18.70
N VAL A 227 0.08 12.49 -17.43
CA VAL A 227 0.17 13.85 -16.89
C VAL A 227 1.61 14.34 -16.71
N SER A 228 2.47 13.54 -16.07
CA SER A 228 3.84 13.94 -15.78
C SER A 228 4.71 12.73 -15.45
N PRO A 229 5.95 12.63 -15.96
CA PRO A 229 6.84 11.52 -15.62
C PRO A 229 7.25 11.61 -14.15
N ARG A 230 7.21 10.47 -13.45
CA ARG A 230 7.50 10.33 -12.02
C ARG A 230 6.68 11.26 -11.15
N TRP A 231 5.44 11.52 -11.55
CA TRP A 231 4.53 12.42 -10.85
C TRP A 231 4.45 12.09 -9.35
N TRP A 232 4.20 10.83 -9.00
CA TRP A 232 4.05 10.37 -7.62
C TRP A 232 5.35 10.58 -6.84
N CYS A 233 6.45 9.97 -7.28
CA CYS A 233 7.74 10.02 -6.59
C CYS A 233 8.29 11.44 -6.43
N ARG A 234 8.09 12.31 -7.42
CA ARG A 234 8.57 13.70 -7.39
C ARG A 234 7.67 14.61 -6.55
N THR A 235 6.36 14.41 -6.61
CA THR A 235 5.37 15.42 -6.20
C THR A 235 4.48 14.99 -5.03
N MET A 236 4.08 13.72 -4.94
CA MET A 236 3.04 13.30 -3.98
C MET A 236 3.51 12.28 -2.95
N CYS A 237 4.63 11.58 -3.17
CA CYS A 237 5.05 10.45 -2.34
C CYS A 237 5.37 10.86 -0.89
N PRO A 238 4.51 10.50 0.10
CA PRO A 238 4.71 10.87 1.50
C PRO A 238 5.92 10.16 2.10
N GLY A 239 6.16 8.90 1.73
CA GLY A 239 7.36 8.17 2.13
C GLY A 239 8.62 8.85 1.60
N GLY A 240 8.61 9.28 0.32
CA GLY A 240 9.72 10.03 -0.26
C GLY A 240 10.00 11.35 0.47
N ALA A 241 8.96 12.04 0.94
CA ALA A 241 9.12 13.23 1.78
C ALA A 241 9.77 12.86 3.12
N LEU A 242 9.25 11.85 3.80
CA LEU A 242 9.74 11.40 5.12
C LEU A 242 11.19 10.93 5.05
N TYR A 243 11.52 10.03 4.12
CA TYR A 243 12.90 9.58 3.87
C TYR A 243 13.84 10.74 3.52
N GLY A 244 13.33 11.78 2.85
CA GLY A 244 14.11 12.98 2.54
C GLY A 244 14.42 13.84 3.77
N VAL A 245 13.47 13.98 4.69
CA VAL A 245 13.68 14.67 5.97
C VAL A 245 14.64 13.89 6.85
N LEU A 246 14.40 12.59 7.04
CA LEU A 246 15.24 11.71 7.85
C LEU A 246 16.69 11.66 7.30
N GLY A 247 16.83 11.57 5.98
CA GLY A 247 18.10 11.47 5.27
C GLY A 247 18.74 12.81 4.87
N TRP A 248 18.30 13.94 5.41
CA TRP A 248 18.76 15.26 4.98
C TRP A 248 20.29 15.47 5.10
N LYS A 249 20.89 14.86 6.14
CA LYS A 249 22.33 14.86 6.43
C LYS A 249 23.02 13.54 6.06
N ARG A 250 22.48 12.79 5.09
CA ARG A 250 23.04 11.50 4.66
C ARG A 250 24.54 11.54 4.39
N VAL A 251 25.22 10.47 4.80
CA VAL A 251 26.67 10.27 4.68
C VAL A 251 27.03 9.86 3.25
N VAL A 252 26.27 8.94 2.65
CA VAL A 252 26.51 8.50 1.28
C VAL A 252 25.68 9.35 0.32
N ARG A 253 26.34 10.00 -0.63
CA ARG A 253 25.66 10.83 -1.64
C ARG A 253 26.43 10.90 -2.94
N VAL A 254 25.69 11.17 -4.02
CA VAL A 254 26.28 11.66 -5.26
C VAL A 254 26.83 13.06 -5.04
N ARG A 255 28.11 13.26 -5.34
CA ARG A 255 28.83 14.53 -5.22
C ARG A 255 29.37 14.93 -6.59
N LEU A 256 29.32 16.22 -6.88
CA LEU A 256 29.97 16.82 -8.03
C LEU A 256 31.40 17.24 -7.68
N GLU A 257 32.37 16.78 -8.46
CA GLU A 257 33.74 17.25 -8.45
C GLU A 257 33.88 18.45 -9.40
N ALA A 258 33.79 19.64 -8.81
CA ALA A 258 33.78 20.92 -9.50
C ALA A 258 34.96 21.15 -10.47
N SER A 259 36.14 20.60 -10.15
CA SER A 259 37.36 20.73 -10.95
C SER A 259 37.32 19.94 -12.26
N ARG A 260 36.51 18.88 -12.33
CA ARG A 260 36.39 18.01 -13.51
C ARG A 260 35.18 18.35 -14.37
N CYS A 261 34.18 19.02 -13.82
CA CYS A 261 32.94 19.30 -14.53
C CYS A 261 33.10 20.42 -15.56
N THR A 262 32.85 20.12 -16.83
CA THR A 262 32.80 21.11 -17.92
C THR A 262 31.48 21.89 -18.00
N GLY A 263 30.43 21.40 -17.31
CA GLY A 263 29.11 22.01 -17.32
C GLY A 263 28.23 21.62 -18.51
N CYS A 264 28.48 20.47 -19.18
CA CYS A 264 27.71 19.98 -20.34
C CYS A 264 26.21 19.71 -20.07
N ARG A 265 25.83 19.43 -18.81
CA ARG A 265 24.46 19.13 -18.34
C ARG A 265 23.83 17.81 -18.80
N ASP A 266 24.59 16.88 -19.39
CA ASP A 266 24.08 15.54 -19.79
C ASP A 266 23.46 14.73 -18.64
N CYS A 267 23.88 15.03 -17.41
CA CYS A 267 23.37 14.40 -16.19
C CYS A 267 21.96 14.87 -15.76
N GLU A 268 21.48 16.02 -16.25
CA GLU A 268 20.18 16.59 -15.89
C GLU A 268 18.99 15.83 -16.52
N PRO A 269 18.94 15.60 -17.85
CA PRO A 269 17.79 14.91 -18.49
C PRO A 269 17.67 13.44 -18.06
N VAL A 270 18.77 12.79 -17.67
CA VAL A 270 18.75 11.40 -17.18
C VAL A 270 18.29 11.29 -15.72
N CYS A 271 18.23 12.41 -14.97
CA CYS A 271 17.81 12.39 -13.58
C CYS A 271 16.29 12.14 -13.48
N PRO A 272 15.86 10.99 -12.92
CA PRO A 272 14.44 10.66 -12.86
C PRO A 272 13.61 11.67 -12.06
N LEU A 273 14.22 12.28 -11.05
CA LEU A 273 13.55 13.22 -10.15
C LEU A 273 13.59 14.66 -10.66
N GLY A 274 14.21 14.92 -11.82
CA GLY A 274 14.35 16.26 -12.40
C GLY A 274 15.22 17.19 -11.55
N LEU A 275 16.27 16.64 -10.94
CA LEU A 275 17.27 17.41 -10.19
C LEU A 275 18.36 17.95 -11.13
N TYR A 276 19.16 18.90 -10.63
CA TYR A 276 20.24 19.54 -11.40
C TYR A 276 21.61 19.19 -10.78
N PRO A 277 22.23 18.03 -11.09
CA PRO A 277 23.48 17.60 -10.45
C PRO A 277 24.65 18.58 -10.64
N VAL A 278 24.71 19.29 -11.79
CA VAL A 278 25.73 20.31 -12.10
C VAL A 278 25.74 21.48 -11.10
N ARG A 279 24.60 21.75 -10.44
CA ARG A 279 24.47 22.84 -9.46
C ARG A 279 24.74 22.39 -8.02
N ASP A 280 25.35 21.21 -7.83
CA ASP A 280 25.48 20.52 -6.52
C ASP A 280 24.14 20.45 -5.76
N SER A 281 23.05 20.31 -6.53
CA SER A 281 21.68 20.44 -6.04
C SER A 281 20.96 19.10 -5.87
N ALA A 282 21.72 18.00 -5.79
CA ALA A 282 21.16 16.68 -5.48
C ALA A 282 20.29 16.74 -4.20
N GLY A 283 20.64 17.61 -3.24
CA GLY A 283 19.76 18.04 -2.16
C GLY A 283 19.23 16.88 -1.31
N ILE A 284 18.15 17.12 -0.58
CA ILE A 284 17.41 16.08 0.17
C ILE A 284 16.56 15.18 -0.73
N GLU A 285 16.45 15.56 -2.02
CA GLU A 285 15.57 14.92 -2.98
C GLU A 285 16.20 13.73 -3.69
N CYS A 286 17.53 13.73 -3.85
CA CYS A 286 18.24 12.64 -4.50
C CYS A 286 18.06 11.31 -3.76
N ASP A 287 17.64 10.30 -4.52
CA ASP A 287 17.40 8.92 -4.10
C ASP A 287 18.62 8.01 -4.27
N ASN A 288 19.80 8.59 -4.56
CA ASN A 288 21.05 7.87 -4.80
C ASN A 288 20.87 6.70 -5.80
N CYS A 289 20.06 6.90 -6.85
CA CYS A 289 19.88 5.90 -7.92
C CYS A 289 21.10 5.78 -8.86
N GLY A 290 21.97 6.79 -8.87
CA GLY A 290 23.23 6.80 -9.60
C GLY A 290 23.15 6.90 -11.12
N ARG A 291 21.97 7.16 -11.71
CA ARG A 291 21.82 7.23 -13.18
C ARG A 291 22.65 8.33 -13.84
N CYS A 292 22.95 9.39 -13.11
CA CYS A 292 23.75 10.50 -13.62
C CYS A 292 25.25 10.20 -13.70
N LEU A 293 25.75 9.17 -12.99
CA LEU A 293 27.18 8.81 -13.00
C LEU A 293 27.63 8.29 -14.37
N PRO A 294 27.03 7.23 -14.96
CA PRO A 294 27.48 6.71 -16.26
C PRO A 294 27.20 7.67 -17.42
N SER A 295 26.28 8.63 -17.25
CA SER A 295 25.95 9.64 -18.26
C SER A 295 26.88 10.86 -18.24
N CYS A 296 27.78 10.99 -17.26
CA CYS A 296 28.70 12.10 -17.18
C CYS A 296 29.96 11.80 -18.02
N PRO A 297 30.23 12.54 -19.11
CA PRO A 297 31.41 12.29 -19.94
C PRO A 297 32.73 12.63 -19.23
N ASP A 298 32.69 13.56 -18.28
CA ASP A 298 33.87 14.05 -17.55
C ASP A 298 34.25 13.19 -16.33
N ASP A 299 33.45 12.16 -16.01
CA ASP A 299 33.52 11.39 -14.76
C ASP A 299 33.54 12.30 -13.50
N ALA A 300 32.85 13.46 -13.59
CA ALA A 300 32.80 14.48 -12.54
C ALA A 300 31.75 14.21 -11.44
N LEU A 301 30.90 13.18 -11.62
CA LEU A 301 29.90 12.76 -10.64
C LEU A 301 30.32 11.42 -10.02
N LEU A 302 30.41 11.39 -8.69
CA LEU A 302 30.91 10.22 -7.96
C LEU A 302 30.08 9.98 -6.69
N TYR A 303 30.04 8.74 -6.21
CA TYR A 303 29.59 8.49 -4.84
C TYR A 303 30.66 8.91 -3.86
N SER A 304 30.28 9.75 -2.90
CA SER A 304 31.13 10.23 -1.81
C SER A 304 30.56 9.76 -0.48
N VAL A 305 31.47 9.40 0.43
CA VAL A 305 31.17 9.15 1.84
C VAL A 305 31.63 10.37 2.64
N GLY A 306 30.71 11.03 3.33
CA GLY A 306 31.03 12.17 4.18
C GLY A 306 29.81 13.03 4.51
N LEU A 307 29.87 13.73 5.64
CA LEU A 307 28.85 14.69 6.01
C LEU A 307 28.81 15.87 5.01
N PRO A 308 27.65 16.54 4.86
CA PRO A 308 27.56 17.70 3.97
C PRO A 308 28.60 18.77 4.33
N GLY A 309 29.61 18.96 3.48
CA GLY A 309 30.57 20.05 3.59
C GLY A 309 29.96 21.41 3.20
N ARG A 310 30.64 22.51 3.54
CA ARG A 310 30.25 23.85 3.06
C ARG A 310 30.24 23.86 1.53
N LYS A 311 29.16 24.34 0.92
CA LYS A 311 28.99 24.44 -0.53
C LYS A 311 30.17 25.21 -1.15
N ALA A 312 30.96 24.54 -1.99
CA ALA A 312 31.82 25.26 -2.93
C ALA A 312 30.89 25.93 -3.95
N ARG A 313 30.83 27.26 -3.94
CA ARG A 313 30.05 28.03 -4.92
C ARG A 313 30.71 27.88 -6.29
N HIS A 314 30.20 26.98 -7.12
CA HIS A 314 30.54 26.96 -8.53
C HIS A 314 29.70 28.02 -9.24
N HIS A 315 30.36 29.01 -9.85
CA HIS A 315 29.71 30.14 -10.49
C HIS A 315 29.26 29.74 -11.91
N VAL A 316 28.34 28.79 -12.03
CA VAL A 316 27.66 28.55 -13.31
C VAL A 316 26.81 29.78 -13.60
N LYS A 317 27.06 30.46 -14.73
CA LYS A 317 26.28 31.61 -15.21
C LYS A 317 24.80 31.23 -15.12
N LYS A 318 24.05 31.92 -14.24
CA LYS A 318 22.59 31.73 -14.13
C LYS A 318 21.99 32.13 -15.47
N THR A 319 21.72 31.18 -16.36
CA THR A 319 20.66 31.39 -17.33
C THR A 319 19.38 31.49 -16.52
N THR A 320 18.78 32.68 -16.53
CA THR A 320 17.49 33.00 -15.93
C THR A 320 16.39 32.29 -16.71
N GLU A 321 16.35 30.96 -16.63
CA GLU A 321 15.08 30.27 -16.80
C GLU A 321 14.27 30.52 -15.54
N ASN A 322 13.46 31.58 -15.60
CA ASN A 322 12.33 31.76 -14.72
C ASN A 322 11.42 30.54 -14.88
N ALA A 323 11.67 29.50 -14.11
CA ALA A 323 10.68 28.46 -13.84
C ALA A 323 9.54 29.14 -13.10
N ARG A 324 8.60 29.72 -13.86
CA ARG A 324 7.30 30.17 -13.38
C ARG A 324 6.64 28.95 -12.76
N HIS A 325 6.84 28.77 -11.46
CA HIS A 325 6.17 27.77 -10.65
C HIS A 325 4.71 28.23 -10.55
N GLY A 326 3.93 27.87 -11.57
CA GLY A 326 2.51 28.16 -11.61
C GLY A 326 1.87 27.63 -10.33
N SER A 327 1.09 28.49 -9.68
CA SER A 327 0.29 28.27 -8.48
C SER A 327 -0.73 27.13 -8.56
N SER A 328 -0.67 26.27 -9.58
CA SER A 328 -1.52 25.09 -9.81
C SER A 328 -1.35 23.97 -8.77
N SER A 329 -0.63 24.21 -7.67
CA SER A 329 -0.30 23.19 -6.67
C SER A 329 -1.50 22.87 -5.76
N ILE A 330 -2.31 23.86 -5.38
CA ILE A 330 -3.45 23.64 -4.47
C ILE A 330 -4.62 22.99 -5.21
N ALA A 331 -4.93 23.45 -6.43
CA ALA A 331 -6.03 22.88 -7.22
C ALA A 331 -5.79 21.40 -7.58
N ALA A 332 -4.55 21.00 -7.92
CA ALA A 332 -4.23 19.60 -8.21
C ALA A 332 -4.27 18.71 -6.96
N ILE A 333 -3.86 19.25 -5.79
CA ILE A 333 -3.99 18.56 -4.50
C ILE A 333 -5.46 18.43 -4.12
N LEU A 334 -6.27 19.49 -4.25
CA LEU A 334 -7.70 19.45 -3.96
C LEU A 334 -8.46 18.55 -4.95
N LEU A 335 -8.16 18.56 -6.24
CA LEU A 335 -8.76 17.64 -7.21
C LEU A 335 -8.35 16.19 -6.94
N PHE A 336 -7.09 15.94 -6.55
CA PHE A 336 -6.67 14.61 -6.12
C PHE A 336 -7.36 14.20 -4.82
N LEU A 337 -7.46 15.08 -3.82
CA LEU A 337 -8.14 14.81 -2.54
C LEU A 337 -9.66 14.69 -2.68
N VAL A 338 -10.30 15.38 -3.63
CA VAL A 338 -11.73 15.28 -3.93
C VAL A 338 -12.02 14.04 -4.75
N GLY A 339 -11.19 13.73 -5.76
CA GLY A 339 -11.26 12.44 -6.47
C GLY A 339 -10.98 11.26 -5.54
N LEU A 340 -10.04 11.42 -4.61
CA LEU A 340 -9.72 10.44 -3.57
C LEU A 340 -10.81 10.41 -2.49
N GLY A 341 -11.45 11.52 -2.15
CA GLY A 341 -12.58 11.59 -1.22
C GLY A 341 -13.81 10.87 -1.78
N ALA A 342 -14.09 11.02 -3.07
CA ALA A 342 -15.13 10.25 -3.76
C ALA A 342 -14.81 8.73 -3.78
N VAL A 343 -13.53 8.36 -3.75
CA VAL A 343 -13.07 6.95 -3.64
C VAL A 343 -12.99 6.49 -2.18
N LEU A 344 -12.71 7.35 -1.21
CA LEU A 344 -12.49 6.98 0.19
C LEU A 344 -13.76 7.01 1.04
N VAL A 345 -14.83 7.67 0.60
CA VAL A 345 -16.05 7.84 1.40
C VAL A 345 -16.97 6.60 1.43
N PRO A 346 -16.78 5.57 0.57
CA PRO A 346 -17.20 4.24 0.95
C PRO A 346 -16.17 3.16 0.58
N VAL A 347 -14.88 3.37 0.87
CA VAL A 347 -13.96 2.22 0.91
C VAL A 347 -13.88 1.75 2.34
N ARG A 348 -14.72 0.74 2.59
CA ARG A 348 -14.81 -0.14 3.75
C ARG A 348 -13.46 -0.24 4.49
N PRO A 349 -13.43 -0.19 5.83
CA PRO A 349 -12.30 -0.75 6.55
C PRO A 349 -12.15 -2.20 6.06
N ALA A 350 -11.07 -2.49 5.34
CA ALA A 350 -10.67 -3.86 5.11
C ALA A 350 -10.35 -4.43 6.49
N TYR A 351 -11.32 -5.10 7.09
CA TYR A 351 -11.06 -5.90 8.27
C TYR A 351 -10.14 -7.03 7.82
N ALA A 352 -8.98 -7.08 8.47
CA ALA A 352 -8.21 -8.30 8.51
C ALA A 352 -9.16 -9.39 9.00
N HIS A 353 -9.49 -10.34 8.12
CA HIS A 353 -9.91 -11.67 8.55
C HIS A 353 -8.69 -12.22 9.29
N HIS A 354 -8.71 -12.11 10.62
CA HIS A 354 -7.79 -12.82 11.47
C HIS A 354 -8.10 -14.31 11.30
N ILE A 355 -7.37 -14.96 10.39
CA ILE A 355 -7.21 -16.41 10.38
C ILE A 355 -6.23 -16.74 11.51
N LEU A 356 -6.76 -16.81 12.73
CA LEU A 356 -6.19 -17.58 13.84
C LEU A 356 -6.92 -18.93 13.76
N GLY A 357 -6.41 -19.93 13.04
CA GLY A 357 -5.31 -20.72 13.59
C GLY A 357 -5.76 -21.75 14.63
N LEU A 358 -7.05 -22.13 14.70
CA LEU A 358 -7.54 -23.26 15.53
C LEU A 358 -8.51 -24.15 14.71
N PRO A 359 -8.51 -25.48 14.96
CA PRO A 359 -9.08 -26.49 14.04
C PRO A 359 -10.57 -26.77 14.26
N HIS A 360 -11.31 -27.03 13.17
CA HIS A 360 -12.44 -27.95 13.19
C HIS A 360 -11.91 -29.33 13.60
N TYR A 361 -12.25 -29.78 14.81
CA TYR A 361 -11.93 -31.12 15.25
C TYR A 361 -12.69 -32.16 14.42
N SER A 362 -11.94 -33.10 13.83
CA SER A 362 -12.27 -34.53 13.69
C SER A 362 -13.72 -34.90 13.37
N TYR A 363 -14.05 -35.00 12.08
CA TYR A 363 -15.10 -35.91 11.61
C TYR A 363 -14.63 -36.65 10.36
N LYS A 364 -13.85 -37.72 10.55
CA LYS A 364 -13.88 -38.84 9.61
C LYS A 364 -15.10 -39.69 10.01
N ASP A 365 -15.89 -40.02 8.99
CA ASP A 365 -17.04 -40.92 8.98
C ASP A 365 -18.43 -40.26 9.14
N ASN A 366 -19.03 -39.96 7.97
CA ASN A 366 -20.47 -39.85 7.68
C ASN A 366 -21.31 -38.63 8.14
N TYR A 367 -20.96 -37.40 7.76
CA TYR A 367 -21.99 -36.34 7.62
C TYR A 367 -21.69 -35.36 6.47
N PRO A 368 -22.65 -35.04 5.59
CA PRO A 368 -22.49 -33.99 4.59
C PRO A 368 -22.81 -32.65 5.24
N GLN A 369 -21.79 -31.93 5.73
CA GLN A 369 -21.99 -30.55 6.18
C GLN A 369 -21.03 -29.62 5.44
N VAL A 370 -21.65 -28.72 4.67
CA VAL A 370 -21.08 -27.62 3.89
C VAL A 370 -20.15 -26.78 4.78
N PRO A 371 -19.05 -26.18 4.26
CA PRO A 371 -18.15 -25.36 5.06
C PRO A 371 -18.90 -24.29 5.87
N THR A 372 -18.81 -24.37 7.19
CA THR A 372 -19.24 -23.33 8.13
C THR A 372 -18.13 -22.30 8.27
N LEU A 373 -18.43 -21.01 8.02
CA LEU A 373 -17.48 -19.94 8.31
C LEU A 373 -17.42 -19.72 9.82
N GLU A 374 -16.20 -19.58 10.34
CA GLU A 374 -15.95 -19.32 11.76
C GLU A 374 -15.35 -17.94 11.97
N TYR A 375 -15.78 -17.28 13.03
CA TYR A 375 -15.36 -15.94 13.41
C TYR A 375 -14.94 -15.96 14.88
N PRO A 376 -13.63 -16.12 15.17
CA PRO A 376 -13.13 -16.11 16.54
C PRO A 376 -13.06 -14.67 17.08
N ALA A 377 -13.36 -14.53 18.37
CA ALA A 377 -13.23 -13.31 19.14
C ALA A 377 -12.81 -13.64 20.57
N THR A 378 -12.34 -12.64 21.30
CA THR A 378 -11.97 -12.79 22.71
C THR A 378 -12.42 -11.57 23.50
N SER A 379 -12.95 -11.78 24.69
CA SER A 379 -13.43 -10.72 25.59
C SER A 379 -13.14 -11.14 27.02
N GLY A 380 -12.30 -10.37 27.72
CA GLY A 380 -11.78 -10.73 29.05
C GLY A 380 -11.21 -12.15 29.12
N PRO A 381 -11.64 -12.99 30.09
CA PRO A 381 -11.19 -14.38 30.23
C PRO A 381 -11.82 -15.33 29.20
N TYR A 382 -12.81 -14.88 28.42
CA TYR A 382 -13.56 -15.74 27.51
C TYR A 382 -13.00 -15.73 26.08
N GLU A 383 -12.96 -16.92 25.48
CA GLU A 383 -12.82 -17.18 24.06
C GLU A 383 -14.21 -17.42 23.46
N ILE A 384 -14.50 -16.73 22.35
CA ILE A 384 -15.80 -16.75 21.71
C ILE A 384 -15.62 -17.14 20.25
N LEU A 385 -16.36 -18.13 19.78
CA LEU A 385 -16.37 -18.56 18.39
C LEU A 385 -17.78 -18.42 17.85
N MET A 386 -17.97 -17.56 16.85
CA MET A 386 -19.22 -17.52 16.09
C MET A 386 -19.09 -18.39 14.84
N THR A 387 -20.10 -19.20 14.54
CA THR A 387 -20.19 -19.96 13.29
C THR A 387 -21.49 -19.64 12.56
N CYS A 388 -21.49 -19.77 11.24
CA CYS A 388 -22.68 -19.57 10.41
C CYS A 388 -22.87 -20.73 9.43
N TYR A 389 -24.11 -21.20 9.28
CA TYR A 389 -24.51 -22.22 8.32
C TYR A 389 -25.75 -21.77 7.50
N PRO A 390 -25.70 -21.78 6.15
CA PRO A 390 -24.50 -22.05 5.34
C PRO A 390 -23.41 -20.99 5.60
N GLY A 391 -22.14 -21.34 5.34
CA GLY A 391 -20.99 -20.48 5.66
C GLY A 391 -21.12 -19.07 5.06
N ILE A 392 -21.61 -18.98 3.83
CA ILE A 392 -22.08 -17.72 3.22
C ILE A 392 -23.60 -17.84 3.12
N PRO A 393 -24.38 -17.07 3.90
CA PRO A 393 -25.83 -17.05 3.79
C PRO A 393 -26.29 -16.73 2.37
N ILE A 394 -27.30 -17.44 1.91
CA ILE A 394 -27.96 -17.18 0.63
C ILE A 394 -29.07 -16.16 0.89
N PRO A 395 -29.12 -15.02 0.16
CA PRO A 395 -30.16 -14.04 0.37
C PRO A 395 -31.57 -14.63 0.22
N GLY A 396 -32.45 -14.32 1.16
CA GLY A 396 -33.82 -14.83 1.23
C GLY A 396 -33.96 -16.22 1.86
N GLU A 397 -32.86 -16.89 2.20
CA GLU A 397 -32.87 -18.17 2.92
C GLU A 397 -32.47 -17.99 4.38
N ALA A 398 -32.97 -18.89 5.25
CA ALA A 398 -32.61 -18.91 6.65
C ALA A 398 -31.19 -19.41 6.84
N ALA A 399 -30.38 -18.66 7.59
CA ALA A 399 -29.06 -19.06 8.03
C ALA A 399 -29.01 -19.16 9.56
N ASN A 400 -28.31 -20.17 10.04
CA ASN A 400 -28.16 -20.46 11.46
C ASN A 400 -26.81 -19.94 11.93
N ILE A 401 -26.84 -19.06 12.91
CA ILE A 401 -25.69 -18.50 13.59
C ILE A 401 -25.57 -19.20 14.94
N ALA A 402 -24.39 -19.69 15.28
CA ALA A 402 -24.12 -20.28 16.59
C ALA A 402 -22.92 -19.60 17.24
N PHE A 403 -22.93 -19.49 18.57
CA PHE A 403 -21.82 -19.00 19.37
C PHE A 403 -21.40 -20.05 20.38
N TYR A 404 -20.10 -20.28 20.46
CA TYR A 404 -19.44 -21.04 21.51
C TYR A 404 -18.68 -20.06 22.39
N ILE A 405 -18.91 -20.09 23.70
CA ILE A 405 -18.27 -19.19 24.66
C ILE A 405 -17.67 -20.05 25.76
N LYS A 406 -16.36 -19.94 25.96
CA LYS A 406 -15.65 -20.71 26.99
C LYS A 406 -14.53 -19.90 27.65
N ASP A 407 -14.17 -20.27 28.87
CA ASP A 407 -13.03 -19.70 29.58
C ASP A 407 -11.70 -20.19 28.96
N LYS A 408 -10.77 -19.27 28.70
CA LYS A 408 -9.48 -19.56 28.05
C LYS A 408 -8.56 -20.48 28.84
N VAL A 409 -8.67 -20.47 30.17
CA VAL A 409 -7.74 -21.17 31.07
C VAL A 409 -8.39 -22.41 31.65
N ALA A 410 -9.65 -22.30 32.10
CA ALA A 410 -10.38 -23.40 32.70
C ALA A 410 -11.04 -24.34 31.66
N ASP A 411 -11.13 -23.90 30.40
CA ASP A 411 -11.82 -24.59 29.29
C ASP A 411 -13.28 -24.97 29.63
N GLN A 412 -13.90 -24.20 30.53
CA GLN A 412 -15.29 -24.38 30.94
C GLN A 412 -16.22 -23.50 30.11
N PRO A 413 -17.44 -23.98 29.77
CA PRO A 413 -18.45 -23.15 29.13
C PRO A 413 -18.79 -21.92 29.98
N TYR A 414 -19.18 -20.84 29.31
CA TYR A 414 -19.67 -19.64 30.00
C TYR A 414 -20.92 -19.95 30.84
N ASP A 415 -20.86 -19.60 32.12
CA ASP A 415 -21.88 -19.84 33.14
C ASP A 415 -22.61 -18.56 33.60
N GLY A 416 -22.35 -17.43 32.93
CA GLY A 416 -22.93 -16.14 33.25
C GLY A 416 -24.37 -15.92 32.75
N PRO A 417 -24.90 -14.68 32.89
CA PRO A 417 -26.25 -14.32 32.43
C PRO A 417 -26.47 -14.56 30.93
N PRO A 418 -27.72 -14.71 30.47
CA PRO A 418 -28.05 -14.87 29.05
C PRO A 418 -27.39 -13.80 28.17
N VAL A 419 -26.94 -14.21 26.99
CA VAL A 419 -26.35 -13.31 26.01
C VAL A 419 -27.44 -12.70 25.13
N SER A 420 -27.21 -11.51 24.59
CA SER A 420 -28.12 -10.90 23.61
C SER A 420 -27.44 -10.79 22.26
N VAL A 421 -28.15 -11.14 21.19
CA VAL A 421 -27.64 -11.05 19.81
C VAL A 421 -28.50 -10.09 19.00
N ARG A 422 -27.85 -9.19 18.26
CA ARG A 422 -28.47 -8.26 17.32
C ARG A 422 -27.84 -8.43 15.94
N VAL A 423 -28.65 -8.38 14.86
CA VAL A 423 -28.13 -8.43 13.48
C VAL A 423 -28.47 -7.14 12.76
N LEU A 424 -27.44 -6.49 12.22
CA LEU A 424 -27.53 -5.22 11.51
C LEU A 424 -27.07 -5.40 10.07
N GLN A 425 -27.82 -4.87 9.12
CA GLN A 425 -27.34 -4.67 7.75
C GLN A 425 -26.59 -3.35 7.67
N THR A 426 -25.37 -3.40 7.13
CA THR A 426 -24.52 -2.22 7.01
C THR A 426 -24.97 -1.38 5.81
N ALA A 427 -25.37 -0.13 6.07
CA ALA A 427 -25.68 0.80 5.00
C ALA A 427 -24.38 1.47 4.50
N THR A 428 -24.25 1.61 3.17
CA THR A 428 -23.13 2.38 2.58
C THR A 428 -23.22 3.87 2.94
N PHE A 429 -24.45 4.38 3.09
CA PHE A 429 -24.76 5.74 3.50
C PHE A 429 -25.98 5.69 4.45
N GLY A 430 -25.88 6.33 5.62
CA GLY A 430 -26.96 6.37 6.62
C GLY A 430 -26.69 5.49 7.84
N GLN A 431 -27.74 5.24 8.63
CA GLN A 431 -27.68 4.35 9.79
C GLN A 431 -27.82 2.89 9.34
N ASN A 432 -27.19 1.97 10.08
CA ASN A 432 -27.36 0.53 9.84
C ASN A 432 -28.83 0.15 10.04
N GLN A 433 -29.34 -0.70 9.16
CA GLN A 433 -30.69 -1.22 9.28
C GLN A 433 -30.68 -2.42 10.22
N GLU A 434 -31.53 -2.39 11.24
CA GLU A 434 -31.70 -3.53 12.13
C GLU A 434 -32.53 -4.61 11.42
N ILE A 435 -31.97 -5.82 11.30
CA ILE A 435 -32.60 -6.97 10.66
C ILE A 435 -33.16 -7.90 11.73
N VAL A 436 -32.36 -8.16 12.76
CA VAL A 436 -32.79 -8.90 13.95
C VAL A 436 -32.58 -7.99 15.16
N PRO A 437 -33.64 -7.64 15.91
CA PRO A 437 -33.52 -6.84 17.13
C PRO A 437 -32.73 -7.60 18.19
N ALA A 438 -32.20 -6.86 19.17
CA ALA A 438 -31.47 -7.45 20.29
C ALA A 438 -32.33 -8.53 20.98
N THR A 439 -31.97 -9.79 20.76
CA THR A 439 -32.73 -10.97 21.18
C THR A 439 -31.90 -11.72 22.22
N GLU A 440 -32.46 -11.95 23.41
CA GLU A 440 -31.81 -12.78 24.42
C GLU A 440 -31.83 -14.26 24.02
N ILE A 441 -30.68 -14.90 24.13
CA ILE A 441 -30.47 -16.30 23.76
C ILE A 441 -29.90 -17.03 24.97
N SER A 442 -30.51 -18.17 25.29
CA SER A 442 -30.02 -19.08 26.32
C SER A 442 -29.18 -20.20 25.70
N ALA A 443 -28.26 -20.75 26.48
CA ALA A 443 -27.42 -21.86 26.03
C ALA A 443 -28.26 -23.13 25.88
N PHE A 444 -28.04 -23.85 24.78
CA PHE A 444 -28.48 -25.22 24.58
C PHE A 444 -27.26 -26.06 24.26
N ASP A 445 -26.92 -27.00 25.14
CA ASP A 445 -25.73 -27.88 25.02
C ASP A 445 -24.42 -27.10 24.82
N ASN A 446 -24.22 -26.02 25.60
CA ASN A 446 -23.09 -25.08 25.52
C ASN A 446 -22.99 -24.25 24.23
N LEU A 447 -24.06 -24.20 23.42
CA LEU A 447 -24.17 -23.31 22.26
C LEU A 447 -25.30 -22.30 22.41
N TYR A 448 -25.06 -21.08 21.95
CA TYR A 448 -26.10 -20.07 21.75
C TYR A 448 -26.45 -20.00 20.27
N LYS A 449 -27.71 -20.26 19.90
CA LYS A 449 -28.13 -20.34 18.49
C LYS A 449 -29.18 -19.29 18.15
N LEU A 450 -29.02 -18.68 16.98
CA LEU A 450 -29.97 -17.76 16.36
C LEU A 450 -30.20 -18.18 14.91
N SER A 451 -31.44 -18.12 14.44
CA SER A 451 -31.74 -18.23 13.01
C SER A 451 -32.11 -16.85 12.47
N ALA A 452 -31.49 -16.43 11.38
CA ALA A 452 -31.71 -15.13 10.74
C ALA A 452 -31.83 -15.30 9.23
N VAL A 453 -32.75 -14.55 8.62
CA VAL A 453 -32.87 -14.45 7.16
C VAL A 453 -32.20 -13.15 6.72
N PHE A 454 -31.35 -13.24 5.71
CA PHE A 454 -30.65 -12.10 5.14
C PHE A 454 -31.32 -11.74 3.81
N ASP A 455 -32.08 -10.65 3.74
CA ASP A 455 -32.95 -10.41 2.58
C ASP A 455 -32.22 -10.04 1.27
N THR A 456 -31.01 -9.49 1.37
CA THR A 456 -30.27 -8.96 0.22
C THR A 456 -28.78 -9.29 0.26
N ASP A 457 -28.14 -9.35 -0.91
CA ASP A 457 -26.68 -9.40 -1.02
C ASP A 457 -26.08 -8.20 -0.28
N GLY A 458 -25.18 -8.44 0.67
CA GLY A 458 -24.69 -7.34 1.49
C GLY A 458 -23.79 -7.72 2.67
N GLU A 459 -23.33 -6.68 3.36
CA GLU A 459 -22.55 -6.81 4.59
C GLU A 459 -23.44 -6.69 5.82
N TYR A 460 -23.26 -7.62 6.75
CA TYR A 460 -24.03 -7.68 7.97
C TYR A 460 -23.09 -7.71 9.18
N ILE A 461 -23.55 -7.16 10.30
CA ILE A 461 -22.87 -7.17 11.59
C ILE A 461 -23.76 -7.92 12.57
N VAL A 462 -23.25 -9.01 13.12
CA VAL A 462 -23.86 -9.75 14.20
C VAL A 462 -23.19 -9.31 15.49
N GLU A 463 -23.92 -8.62 16.36
CA GLU A 463 -23.42 -8.13 17.64
C GLU A 463 -23.83 -9.07 18.76
N LEU A 464 -22.85 -9.68 19.42
CA LEU A 464 -23.05 -10.47 20.64
C LEU A 464 -22.78 -9.59 21.86
N SER A 465 -23.78 -9.45 22.73
CA SER A 465 -23.64 -8.79 24.03
C SER A 465 -23.50 -9.85 25.11
N VAL A 466 -22.36 -9.87 25.79
CA VAL A 466 -22.02 -10.83 26.86
C VAL A 466 -21.60 -10.07 28.11
N GLN A 467 -21.94 -10.60 29.30
CA GLN A 467 -21.53 -10.01 30.57
C GLN A 467 -20.16 -10.55 30.96
N VAL A 468 -19.17 -9.67 31.09
CA VAL A 468 -17.80 -10.01 31.46
C VAL A 468 -17.39 -9.17 32.66
N GLU A 469 -17.05 -9.84 33.77
CA GLU A 469 -16.64 -9.19 35.03
C GLU A 469 -17.62 -8.09 35.51
N GLY A 470 -18.92 -8.29 35.29
CA GLY A 470 -19.98 -7.35 35.69
C GLY A 470 -20.21 -6.17 34.74
N ARG A 471 -19.62 -6.19 33.53
CA ARG A 471 -19.87 -5.20 32.46
C ARG A 471 -20.38 -5.89 31.20
N THR A 472 -21.33 -5.28 30.52
CA THR A 472 -21.78 -5.74 29.20
C THR A 472 -20.74 -5.35 28.15
N GLU A 473 -20.10 -6.34 27.53
CA GLU A 473 -19.27 -6.16 26.35
C GLU A 473 -20.06 -6.52 25.09
N VAL A 474 -19.97 -5.66 24.07
CA VAL A 474 -20.60 -5.86 22.76
C VAL A 474 -19.52 -6.23 21.75
N ILE A 475 -19.64 -7.42 21.17
CA ILE A 475 -18.65 -8.03 20.30
C ILE A 475 -19.24 -8.11 18.89
N PRO A 476 -18.74 -7.30 17.94
CA PRO A 476 -19.27 -7.28 16.58
C PRO A 476 -18.56 -8.29 15.69
N PHE A 477 -19.32 -9.22 15.10
CA PHE A 477 -18.89 -10.15 14.07
C PHE A 477 -19.39 -9.68 12.70
N ARG A 478 -18.48 -9.49 11.74
CA ARG A 478 -18.84 -8.99 10.40
C ARG A 478 -18.87 -10.13 9.41
N MET A 479 -19.96 -10.24 8.66
CA MET A 479 -20.18 -11.31 7.70
C MET A 479 -20.77 -10.79 6.39
N ILE A 480 -20.70 -11.62 5.35
CA ILE A 480 -21.25 -11.33 4.02
C ILE A 480 -22.34 -12.35 3.72
N ALA A 481 -23.51 -11.87 3.26
CA ALA A 481 -24.53 -12.72 2.66
C ALA A 481 -24.51 -12.53 1.13
N GLY A 482 -24.55 -13.64 0.40
CA GLY A 482 -24.52 -13.69 -1.06
C GLY A 482 -23.20 -13.28 -1.72
N ASP A 483 -23.26 -12.83 -2.97
CA ASP A 483 -22.09 -12.40 -3.78
C ASP A 483 -22.18 -10.90 -4.09
N PRO A 484 -21.75 -10.02 -3.15
CA PRO A 484 -21.79 -8.58 -3.37
C PRO A 484 -20.70 -8.17 -4.35
N SER A 485 -20.92 -8.40 -5.64
CA SER A 485 -20.03 -7.93 -6.70
C SER A 485 -20.03 -6.39 -6.75
N ALA A 486 -19.01 -5.78 -6.15
CA ALA A 486 -18.82 -4.32 -6.12
C ALA A 486 -18.27 -3.78 -7.46
N THR A 487 -18.77 -4.26 -8.60
CA THR A 487 -18.12 -4.06 -9.90
C THR A 487 -18.66 -2.85 -10.70
N PRO A 488 -20.00 -2.61 -10.80
CA PRO A 488 -20.50 -1.56 -11.69
C PRO A 488 -20.30 -0.14 -11.16
N SER A 489 -20.53 0.09 -9.86
CA SER A 489 -20.48 1.43 -9.25
C SER A 489 -19.06 1.99 -9.17
N ILE A 490 -18.08 1.11 -8.91
CA ILE A 490 -16.66 1.47 -8.85
C ILE A 490 -16.14 1.81 -10.26
N LEU A 491 -16.44 0.99 -11.27
CA LEU A 491 -16.05 1.27 -12.67
C LEU A 491 -16.71 2.54 -13.20
N ALA A 492 -17.97 2.80 -12.86
CA ALA A 492 -18.68 4.02 -13.24
C ALA A 492 -18.09 5.27 -12.57
N ALA A 493 -17.72 5.20 -11.28
CA ALA A 493 -17.04 6.28 -10.57
C ALA A 493 -15.64 6.57 -11.15
N ILE A 494 -14.91 5.52 -11.56
CA ILE A 494 -13.60 5.65 -12.22
C ILE A 494 -13.73 6.26 -13.61
N GLY A 495 -14.69 5.78 -14.41
CA GLY A 495 -14.99 6.34 -15.72
C GLY A 495 -15.37 7.82 -15.61
N GLY A 496 -16.30 8.15 -14.71
CA GLY A 496 -16.73 9.53 -14.45
C GLY A 496 -15.59 10.43 -13.96
N GLY A 497 -14.82 9.99 -12.96
CA GLY A 497 -13.69 10.74 -12.41
C GLY A 497 -12.57 10.96 -13.44
N MET A 498 -12.26 9.96 -14.26
CA MET A 498 -11.26 10.04 -15.31
C MET A 498 -11.71 10.96 -16.45
N ILE A 499 -12.98 10.93 -16.84
CA ILE A 499 -13.56 11.85 -17.82
C ILE A 499 -13.52 13.29 -17.31
N VAL A 500 -13.99 13.55 -16.08
CA VAL A 500 -13.97 14.89 -15.47
C VAL A 500 -12.54 15.42 -15.37
N PHE A 501 -11.59 14.57 -14.98
CA PHE A 501 -10.18 14.95 -14.94
C PHE A 501 -9.61 15.28 -16.33
N LEU A 502 -9.88 14.44 -17.34
CA LEU A 502 -9.44 14.69 -18.72
C LEU A 502 -10.04 15.99 -19.29
N VAL A 503 -11.32 16.25 -19.00
CA VAL A 503 -12.00 17.51 -19.36
C VAL A 503 -11.34 18.71 -18.65
N ALA A 504 -11.05 18.60 -17.35
CA ALA A 504 -10.37 19.65 -16.60
C ALA A 504 -8.96 19.94 -17.12
N VAL A 505 -8.18 18.90 -17.42
CA VAL A 505 -6.83 19.03 -18.00
C VAL A 505 -6.90 19.67 -19.38
N ARG A 506 -7.85 19.25 -20.24
CA ARG A 506 -8.06 19.85 -21.56
C ARG A 506 -8.48 21.32 -21.45
N ALA A 507 -9.37 21.65 -20.52
CA ALA A 507 -9.80 23.03 -20.25
C ALA A 507 -8.64 23.92 -19.79
N VAL A 508 -7.77 23.42 -18.91
CA VAL A 508 -6.57 24.13 -18.46
C VAL A 508 -5.58 24.33 -19.62
N LYS A 509 -5.40 23.33 -20.48
CA LYS A 509 -4.53 23.43 -21.66
C LYS A 509 -5.04 24.50 -22.63
N ILE A 510 -6.33 24.46 -22.96
CA ILE A 510 -6.99 25.47 -23.82
C ILE A 510 -6.89 26.87 -23.21
N LYS A 511 -7.08 27.00 -21.88
CA LYS A 511 -6.97 28.30 -21.19
C LYS A 511 -5.54 28.86 -21.27
N ARG A 512 -4.51 28.03 -21.08
CA ARG A 512 -3.11 28.46 -21.23
C ARG A 512 -2.76 28.83 -22.66
N GLU A 513 -3.27 28.09 -23.63
CA GLU A 513 -3.02 28.35 -25.05
C GLU A 513 -3.68 29.64 -25.50
N ARG A 514 -4.93 29.90 -25.08
CA ARG A 514 -5.57 31.22 -25.24
C ARG A 514 -4.79 32.34 -24.57
N HIS A 515 -4.30 32.14 -23.34
CA HIS A 515 -3.53 33.17 -22.64
C HIS A 515 -2.19 33.46 -23.33
N ARG A 516 -1.56 32.43 -23.93
CA ARG A 516 -0.35 32.56 -24.75
C ARG A 516 -0.64 33.33 -26.04
N LEU A 517 -1.71 32.99 -26.75
CA LEU A 517 -2.14 33.70 -27.96
C LEU A 517 -2.50 35.16 -27.67
N HIS A 518 -3.18 35.43 -26.54
CA HIS A 518 -3.46 36.81 -26.10
C HIS A 518 -2.18 37.59 -25.74
N SER A 519 -1.20 36.98 -25.07
CA SER A 519 0.08 37.66 -24.80
C SER A 519 0.89 37.93 -26.08
N VAL A 520 0.80 37.06 -27.08
CA VAL A 520 1.45 37.26 -28.39
C VAL A 520 0.71 38.36 -29.19
N ALA A 521 -0.62 38.40 -29.14
CA ALA A 521 -1.43 39.41 -29.82
C ALA A 521 -1.37 40.81 -29.18
N HIS A 522 -0.90 40.94 -27.93
CA HIS A 522 -0.72 42.22 -27.24
C HIS A 522 0.74 42.70 -27.19
N GLY A 523 1.63 42.09 -27.99
CA GLY A 523 2.96 42.65 -28.23
C GLY A 523 3.97 42.46 -27.09
N ASP A 524 3.75 41.51 -26.19
CA ASP A 524 4.80 41.09 -25.23
C ASP A 524 5.80 40.15 -25.92
N ALA A 525 6.48 40.66 -26.94
CA ALA A 525 7.49 39.95 -27.73
C ALA A 525 8.84 39.89 -26.99
N HIS A 526 8.86 39.19 -25.87
CA HIS A 526 10.11 38.66 -25.33
C HIS A 526 9.85 37.24 -24.89
N LEU A 527 10.13 36.28 -25.78
CA LEU A 527 10.59 34.90 -25.53
C LEU A 527 10.45 34.11 -26.85
N GLU A 528 11.46 34.22 -27.71
CA GLU A 528 11.69 33.23 -28.77
C GLU A 528 12.09 31.88 -28.14
N PRO A 529 11.63 30.73 -28.68
CA PRO A 529 12.13 29.43 -28.28
C PRO A 529 13.46 29.15 -29.00
N SER A 530 14.54 29.00 -28.23
CA SER A 530 15.71 28.27 -28.72
C SER A 530 15.42 26.77 -28.64
N VAL A 531 15.75 26.11 -29.75
CA VAL A 531 15.58 24.69 -30.11
C VAL A 531 15.94 23.70 -29.00
#